data_AF-A0A2G6FWE1-F1
#
_entry.id   AF-A0A2G6FWE1-F1
#
_cell.length_a   1.000
_cell.length_b   1.000
_cell.length_c   1.000
_cell.angle_alpha   90.00
_cell.angle_beta   90.00
_cell.angle_gamma   90.00
#
_symmetry.space_group_name_H-M   'P 1'
#
loop_
_entity.id
_entity.type
_entity.pdbx_description
1 polymer ?
#
loop_
_entity_poly.entity_id
_entity_poly.type
_entity_poly.pdbx_seq_one_letter_code
_entity_poly.pdbx_strand_id
1 'polypeptide(L)'
;MVRRLSALYSEQGEIYEQILRLSRQQGQMVQAGRDLSEIRQVLQKKNACLELIKRLELTERQARRQWERGKHQWSATAQKTLNTALHQVGSLIEEILLLEEKNDMEFIKQMRAMP
;
A
#
# COMPACT_ATOMS: atom_id res chain seq x y z
N MET A 1 13.98 1.14 -19.84
CA MET A 1 13.28 2.23 -19.12
C MET A 1 11.86 1.82 -18.72
N VAL A 2 10.99 1.43 -19.67
CA VAL A 2 9.66 0.83 -19.39
C VAL A 2 9.72 -0.28 -18.35
N ARG A 3 10.58 -1.29 -18.58
CA ARG A 3 10.76 -2.43 -17.67
C ARG A 3 11.11 -2.02 -16.24
N ARG A 4 11.85 -0.92 -16.07
CA ARG A 4 12.24 -0.41 -14.75
C ARG A 4 11.03 0.20 -14.05
N LEU A 5 10.28 1.08 -14.72
CA LEU A 5 9.09 1.70 -14.14
C LEU A 5 7.98 0.68 -13.84
N SER A 6 7.77 -0.30 -14.74
CA SER A 6 6.83 -1.39 -14.49
C SER A 6 7.27 -2.27 -13.32
N ALA A 7 8.55 -2.64 -13.23
CA ALA A 7 9.08 -3.42 -12.11
C ALA A 7 8.90 -2.68 -10.77
N LEU A 8 9.11 -1.37 -10.76
CA LEU A 8 8.92 -0.53 -9.57
C LEU A 8 7.46 -0.52 -9.10
N TYR A 9 6.49 -0.33 -10.01
CA TYR A 9 5.08 -0.40 -9.62
C TYR A 9 4.65 -1.81 -9.20
N SER A 10 5.24 -2.85 -9.78
CA SER A 10 5.05 -4.23 -9.28
C SER A 10 5.58 -4.39 -7.85
N GLU A 11 6.79 -3.90 -7.56
CA GLU A 11 7.38 -3.93 -6.21
C GLU A 11 6.55 -3.12 -5.21
N GLN A 12 6.07 -1.93 -5.59
CA GLN A 12 5.12 -1.17 -4.77
C GLN A 12 3.83 -1.96 -4.52
N GLY A 13 3.30 -2.63 -5.55
CA GLY A 13 2.13 -3.51 -5.43
C GLY A 13 2.31 -4.59 -4.38
N GLU A 14 3.44 -5.30 -4.39
CA GLU A 14 3.77 -6.33 -3.39
C GLU A 14 3.81 -5.75 -1.96
N ILE A 15 4.36 -4.55 -1.80
CA ILE A 15 4.41 -3.87 -0.49
C ILE A 15 3.00 -3.45 -0.05
N TYR A 16 2.16 -2.92 -0.95
CA TYR A 16 0.77 -2.60 -0.63
C TYR A 16 -0.05 -3.85 -0.28
N GLU A 17 0.15 -4.97 -0.97
CA GLU A 17 -0.46 -6.25 -0.58
C GLU A 17 -0.03 -6.69 0.83
N GLN A 18 1.23 -6.46 1.19
CA GLN A 18 1.71 -6.69 2.56
C GLN A 18 1.01 -5.77 3.57
N ILE A 19 0.84 -4.49 3.27
CA ILE A 19 0.08 -3.56 4.13
C ILE A 19 -1.35 -4.04 4.28
N LEU A 20 -2.03 -4.41 3.19
CA LEU A 20 -3.39 -4.93 3.22
C LEU A 20 -3.54 -6.17 4.12
N ARG A 21 -2.60 -7.12 4.05
CA ARG A 21 -2.57 -8.28 4.96
C ARG A 21 -2.41 -7.85 6.42
N LEU A 22 -1.51 -6.91 6.70
CA LEU A 22 -1.29 -6.39 8.05
C LEU A 22 -2.52 -5.63 8.57
N SER A 23 -3.21 -4.88 7.72
CA SER A 23 -4.48 -4.21 8.03
C SER A 23 -5.59 -5.21 8.37
N ARG A 24 -5.69 -6.32 7.62
CA ARG A 24 -6.65 -7.40 7.96
C ARG A 24 -6.30 -8.05 9.29
N GLN A 25 -5.02 -8.31 9.53
CA GLN A 25 -4.53 -8.86 10.80
C GLN A 25 -4.84 -7.92 11.97
N GLN A 26 -4.59 -6.62 11.83
CA GLN A 26 -4.93 -5.61 12.84
C GLN A 26 -6.43 -5.65 13.17
N GLY A 27 -7.31 -5.67 12.16
CA GLY A 27 -8.76 -5.75 12.36
C GLY A 27 -9.19 -6.98 13.15
N GLN A 28 -8.63 -8.14 12.83
CA GLN A 28 -8.88 -9.38 13.58
C GLN A 28 -8.39 -9.29 15.03
N MET A 29 -7.22 -8.69 15.26
CA MET A 29 -6.66 -8.52 16.60
C MET A 29 -7.50 -7.57 17.45
N VAL A 30 -7.94 -6.46 16.87
CA VAL A 30 -8.87 -5.52 17.52
C VAL A 30 -10.16 -6.24 17.87
N GLN A 31 -10.81 -6.92 16.92
CA GLN A 31 -12.06 -7.64 17.17
C GLN A 31 -11.93 -8.71 18.26
N ALA A 32 -10.79 -9.40 18.33
CA ALA A 32 -10.51 -10.40 19.35
C ALA A 32 -10.08 -9.83 20.72
N GLY A 33 -10.00 -8.50 20.87
CA GLY A 33 -9.57 -7.86 22.13
C GLY A 33 -8.12 -8.21 22.49
N ARG A 34 -7.24 -8.36 21.49
CA ARG A 34 -5.81 -8.68 21.70
C ARG A 34 -5.09 -7.54 22.41
N ASP A 35 -3.93 -7.86 22.97
CA ASP A 35 -3.14 -6.91 23.73
C ASP A 35 -2.63 -5.76 22.84
N LEU A 36 -2.62 -4.54 23.39
CA LEU A 36 -2.18 -3.33 22.67
C LEU A 36 -0.71 -3.41 22.21
N SER A 37 0.14 -4.16 22.92
CA SER A 37 1.52 -4.39 22.51
C SER A 37 1.62 -5.21 21.23
N GLU A 38 0.74 -6.20 21.03
CA GLU A 38 0.68 -6.98 19.80
C GLU A 38 0.19 -6.11 18.63
N ILE A 39 -0.84 -5.29 18.86
CA ILE A 39 -1.35 -4.33 17.86
C ILE A 39 -0.25 -3.32 17.47
N ARG A 40 0.51 -2.83 18.45
CA ARG A 40 1.65 -1.92 18.21
C ARG A 40 2.71 -2.56 17.29
N GLN A 41 3.00 -3.85 17.43
CA GLN A 41 3.95 -4.54 16.54
C GLN A 41 3.44 -4.56 15.09
N VAL A 42 2.14 -4.76 14.88
CA VAL A 42 1.54 -4.70 13.53
C VAL A 42 1.66 -3.30 12.93
N LEU A 43 1.37 -2.26 13.72
CA LEU A 43 1.52 -0.87 13.29
C LEU A 43 2.97 -0.52 12.92
N GLN A 44 3.96 -1.01 13.68
CA GLN A 44 5.37 -0.85 13.34
C GLN A 44 5.74 -1.50 12.01
N LYS A 45 5.23 -2.72 11.74
CA LYS A 45 5.43 -3.40 10.45
C LYS A 45 4.81 -2.63 9.29
N LYS A 46 3.60 -2.08 9.47
CA LYS A 46 2.94 -1.22 8.47
C LYS A 46 3.76 0.04 8.19
N ASN A 47 4.25 0.70 9.25
CA ASN A 47 5.10 1.88 9.12
C ASN A 47 6.40 1.58 8.35
N ALA A 48 7.03 0.42 8.61
CA ALA A 48 8.19 -0.01 7.84
C ALA A 48 7.88 -0.17 6.34
N CYS A 49 6.71 -0.73 6.00
CA CYS A 49 6.27 -0.86 4.60
C CYS A 49 6.07 0.52 3.94
N LEU A 50 5.43 1.46 4.64
CA LEU A 50 5.22 2.83 4.13
C LEU A 50 6.54 3.57 3.90
N GLU A 51 7.52 3.40 4.79
CA GLU A 51 8.85 3.98 4.61
C GLU A 51 9.60 3.35 3.41
N LEU A 52 9.39 2.06 3.12
CA LEU A 52 9.91 1.44 1.90
C LEU A 52 9.29 2.05 0.64
N ILE A 53 7.95 2.19 0.60
CA ILE A 53 7.26 2.85 -0.52
C ILE A 53 7.80 4.26 -0.74
N LYS A 54 7.91 5.05 0.33
CA LYS A 54 8.45 6.41 0.27
C LYS A 54 9.87 6.45 -0.32
N ARG A 55 10.72 5.48 0.03
CA ARG A 55 12.08 5.37 -0.55
C ARG A 55 12.01 5.03 -2.04
N LEU A 56 11.17 4.08 -2.43
CA LEU A 56 10.94 3.73 -3.84
C LEU A 56 10.49 4.96 -4.63
N GLU A 57 9.45 5.66 -4.18
CA GLU A 57 8.94 6.88 -4.84
C GLU A 57 10.00 7.98 -4.99
N LEU A 58 10.91 8.15 -4.02
CA LEU A 58 12.02 9.09 -4.11
C LEU A 58 13.01 8.69 -5.21
N THR A 59 13.36 7.41 -5.30
CA THR A 59 14.27 6.89 -6.35
C THR A 59 13.65 6.95 -7.75
N GLU A 60 12.32 7.05 -7.83
CA GLU A 60 11.55 6.98 -9.06
C GLU A 60 11.28 8.32 -9.74
N ARG A 61 11.43 9.45 -9.02
CA ARG A 61 11.09 10.78 -9.53
C ARG A 61 11.67 11.06 -10.91
N GLN A 62 12.91 10.64 -11.16
CA GLN A 62 13.56 10.83 -12.46
C GLN A 62 12.97 9.92 -13.55
N ALA A 63 12.71 8.65 -13.23
CA ALA A 63 12.12 7.68 -14.15
C ALA A 63 10.70 8.09 -14.56
N ARG A 64 9.90 8.59 -13.61
CA ARG A 64 8.55 9.10 -13.87
C ARG A 64 8.56 10.33 -14.77
N ARG A 65 9.43 11.31 -14.50
CA ARG A 65 9.59 12.51 -15.39
C ARG A 65 10.05 12.16 -16.80
N GLN A 66 10.85 11.11 -16.96
CA GLN A 66 11.26 10.63 -18.29
C GLN A 66 10.10 9.95 -19.01
N TRP A 67 9.31 9.14 -18.28
CA TRP A 67 8.09 8.55 -18.81
C TRP A 67 7.08 9.61 -19.27
N GLU A 68 6.76 10.61 -18.44
CA GLU A 68 5.78 11.65 -18.77
C GLU A 68 6.14 12.39 -20.07
N ARG A 69 7.43 12.66 -20.29
CA ARG A 69 7.94 13.30 -21.50
C ARG A 69 7.96 12.41 -22.74
N GLY A 70 8.12 11.09 -22.55
CA GLY A 70 8.31 10.13 -23.64
C GLY A 70 7.12 9.20 -23.93
N LYS A 71 6.03 9.28 -23.15
CA LYS A 71 4.93 8.29 -23.17
C LYS A 71 4.29 8.08 -24.55
N HIS A 72 4.25 9.11 -25.39
CA HIS A 72 3.68 9.05 -26.74
C HIS A 72 4.50 8.20 -27.72
N GLN A 73 5.77 7.94 -27.41
CA GLN A 73 6.68 7.14 -28.25
C GLN A 73 6.75 5.67 -27.82
N TRP A 74 5.98 5.28 -26.79
CA TRP A 74 6.03 3.93 -26.24
C TRP A 74 5.09 3.00 -27.00
N SER A 75 5.49 1.73 -27.13
CA SER A 75 4.61 0.70 -27.68
C SER A 75 3.30 0.57 -26.87
N ALA A 76 2.22 0.19 -27.54
CA ALA A 76 0.92 -0.05 -26.90
C ALA A 76 1.02 -1.09 -25.75
N THR A 77 1.80 -2.14 -25.93
CA THR A 77 2.03 -3.17 -24.90
C THR A 77 2.68 -2.58 -23.64
N ALA A 78 3.72 -1.78 -23.81
CA ALA A 78 4.41 -1.11 -22.70
C ALA A 78 3.47 -0.19 -21.90
N GLN A 79 2.63 0.58 -22.59
CA GLN A 79 1.64 1.44 -21.96
C GLN A 79 0.59 0.61 -21.20
N LYS A 80 0.09 -0.46 -21.80
CA LYS A 80 -0.89 -1.36 -21.16
C LYS A 80 -0.33 -1.98 -19.88
N THR A 81 0.88 -2.53 -19.91
CA THR A 81 1.52 -3.13 -18.72
C THR A 81 1.66 -2.12 -17.59
N LEU A 82 2.12 -0.91 -17.89
CA LEU A 82 2.26 0.15 -16.88
C LEU A 82 0.90 0.57 -16.30
N ASN A 83 -0.11 0.75 -17.16
CA ASN A 83 -1.46 1.12 -16.73
C ASN A 83 -2.09 0.04 -15.83
N THR A 84 -1.87 -1.24 -16.14
CA THR A 84 -2.33 -2.34 -15.29
C THR A 84 -1.67 -2.29 -13.91
N ALA A 85 -0.36 -2.09 -13.84
CA ALA A 85 0.35 -1.99 -12.55
C ALA A 85 -0.13 -0.78 -11.73
N LEU A 86 -0.31 0.38 -12.37
CA LEU A 86 -0.87 1.58 -11.74
C LEU A 86 -2.29 1.36 -11.20
N HIS A 87 -3.14 0.72 -11.98
CA HIS A 87 -4.51 0.41 -11.56
C HIS A 87 -4.50 -0.55 -10.36
N GLN A 88 -3.66 -1.60 -10.39
CA GLN A 88 -3.55 -2.53 -9.27
C GLN A 88 -3.11 -1.82 -7.99
N VAL A 89 -2.08 -0.97 -8.05
CA VAL A 89 -1.63 -0.16 -6.91
C VAL A 89 -2.75 0.76 -6.41
N GLY A 90 -3.47 1.44 -7.31
CA GLY A 90 -4.60 2.30 -6.96
C GLY A 90 -5.70 1.56 -6.22
N SER A 91 -6.12 0.40 -6.74
CA SER A 91 -7.15 -0.44 -6.10
C SER A 91 -6.71 -0.94 -4.72
N LEU A 92 -5.43 -1.31 -4.54
CA LEU A 92 -4.91 -1.72 -3.24
C LEU A 92 -4.94 -0.57 -2.23
N ILE A 93 -4.59 0.65 -2.64
CA ILE A 93 -4.64 1.82 -1.76
C ILE A 93 -6.07 2.09 -1.30
N GLU A 94 -7.05 2.06 -2.22
CA GLU A 94 -8.46 2.23 -1.89
C GLU A 94 -8.96 1.16 -0.91
N GLU A 95 -8.62 -0.11 -1.16
CA GLU A 95 -9.00 -1.22 -0.27
C GLU A 95 -8.38 -1.07 1.13
N ILE A 96 -7.11 -0.67 1.21
CA ILE A 96 -6.43 -0.40 2.48
C ILE A 96 -7.14 0.72 3.23
N LEU A 97 -7.42 1.85 2.57
CA LEU A 97 -8.06 3.01 3.23
C LEU A 97 -9.42 2.64 3.84
N LEU A 98 -10.27 1.93 3.09
CA LEU A 98 -11.57 1.46 3.58
C LEU A 98 -11.42 0.52 4.78
N LEU A 99 -10.41 -0.36 4.74
CA LEU A 99 -10.16 -1.30 5.82
C LEU A 99 -9.60 -0.62 7.07
N GLU A 100 -8.72 0.37 6.91
CA GLU A 100 -8.19 1.18 8.01
C GLU A 100 -9.30 1.95 8.72
N GLU A 101 -10.18 2.61 7.97
CA GLU A 101 -11.35 3.30 8.53
C GLU A 101 -12.20 2.34 9.37
N LYS A 102 -12.49 1.15 8.84
CA LYS A 102 -13.24 0.12 9.57
C LYS A 102 -12.52 -0.34 10.84
N ASN A 103 -11.21 -0.55 10.78
CA ASN A 103 -10.41 -0.97 11.93
C ASN A 103 -10.41 0.09 13.03
N ASP A 104 -10.28 1.37 12.66
CA ASP A 104 -10.28 2.48 13.59
C ASP A 104 -11.64 2.63 14.28
N MET A 105 -12.74 2.51 13.53
CA MET A 105 -14.09 2.51 14.09
C MET A 105 -14.30 1.38 15.12
N GLU A 106 -13.85 0.16 14.81
CA GLU A 106 -13.96 -0.96 15.73
C GLU A 106 -13.08 -0.77 16.97
N PHE A 107 -11.86 -0.25 16.80
CA PHE A 107 -10.96 0.03 17.92
C PHE A 107 -11.57 1.07 18.89
N ILE A 108 -12.12 2.17 18.36
CA ILE A 108 -12.80 3.18 19.18
C ILE A 108 -14.00 2.59 19.93
N LYS A 109 -14.77 1.73 19.27
CA LYS A 109 -15.91 1.04 19.89
C LYS A 109 -15.46 0.16 21.06
N GLN A 110 -14.38 -0.60 20.91
CA GLN A 110 -13.85 -1.44 21.99
C GLN A 110 -13.32 -0.62 23.16
N MET A 111 -12.58 0.46 22.88
CA MET A 111 -12.07 1.36 23.92
C MET A 111 -13.20 2.00 24.76
N ARG A 112 -14.37 2.24 24.18
CA ARG A 112 -15.56 2.74 24.90
C ARG A 112 -16.29 1.69 25.72
N ALA A 113 -16.10 0.41 25.38
CA ALA A 113 -16.73 -0.71 26.08
C ALA A 113 -15.86 -1.23 27.25
N MET A 114 -14.62 -0.76 27.37
CA MET A 114 -13.76 -1.07 28.52
C MET A 114 -14.23 -0.28 29.76
N PRO A 115 -14.52 -0.95 30.88
CA PRO A 115 -14.95 -0.33 32.13
C PRO A 115 -13.82 0.42 32.86
#